data_AF-A0A101FNX2-F1
#
_entry.id   AF-A0A101FNX2-F1
#
_cell.length_a   1.000
_cell.length_b   1.000
_cell.length_c   1.000
_cell.angle_alpha   90.00
_cell.angle_beta   90.00
_cell.angle_gamma   90.00
#
_symmetry.space_group_name_H-M   'P 1'
#
loop_
_entity.id
_entity.type
_entity.pdbx_description
1 polymer ?
#
loop_
_entity_poly.entity_id
_entity_poly.type
_entity_poly.pdbx_seq_one_letter_code
_entity_poly.pdbx_strand_id
1 'polypeptide(L)'
;YVPSPDFPHLPRDVRHEPRLALDGGPDGLGVYRRLVPQAARFLRPGGRLLMEIDPRQAREALSLVPAPDWEVFIERDLSGKERLVVGRYKEG
;
A
#
# COMPACT_ATOMS: atom_id res chain seq x y z
N TYR A 1 3.59 -4.22 -2.26
CA TYR A 1 4.23 -4.67 -3.53
C TYR A 1 5.55 -5.36 -3.19
N VAL A 2 6.12 -6.13 -4.13
CA VAL A 2 7.36 -6.89 -3.89
C VAL A 2 8.56 -5.94 -3.86
N PRO A 3 9.37 -5.93 -2.79
CA PRO A 3 10.66 -5.23 -2.80
C PRO A 3 11.56 -5.76 -3.92
N SER A 4 12.21 -4.89 -4.69
CA SER A 4 13.08 -5.31 -5.79
C SER A 4 14.14 -6.36 -5.37
N PRO A 5 14.73 -6.30 -4.16
CA PRO A 5 15.65 -7.34 -3.67
C PRO A 5 15.02 -8.73 -3.44
N ASP A 6 13.70 -8.82 -3.23
CA ASP A 6 13.01 -10.09 -2.94
C ASP A 6 12.68 -10.89 -4.22
N PHE A 7 12.83 -10.30 -5.42
CA PHE A 7 12.51 -10.94 -6.71
C PHE A 7 13.17 -12.30 -6.95
N PRO A 8 14.46 -12.52 -6.64
CA PRO A 8 15.11 -13.82 -6.80
C PRO A 8 14.45 -14.94 -5.98
N HIS A 9 13.71 -14.58 -4.92
CA HIS A 9 13.07 -15.50 -3.98
C HIS A 9 11.58 -15.71 -4.24
N LEU A 10 11.04 -15.16 -5.33
CA LEU A 10 9.63 -15.31 -5.64
C LEU A 10 9.24 -16.79 -5.87
N PRO A 11 8.06 -17.21 -5.40
CA PRO A 11 7.49 -18.49 -5.78
C PRO A 11 7.44 -18.65 -7.30
N ARG A 12 7.62 -19.87 -7.80
CA ARG A 12 7.67 -20.14 -9.26
C ARG A 12 6.46 -19.58 -9.99
N ASP A 13 5.27 -19.75 -9.41
CA ASP A 13 4.02 -19.33 -10.04
C ASP A 13 3.91 -17.80 -10.15
N VAL A 14 4.49 -17.05 -9.20
CA VAL A 14 4.52 -15.57 -9.20
C VAL A 14 5.55 -15.03 -10.20
N ARG A 15 6.62 -15.77 -10.51
CA ARG A 15 7.64 -15.34 -11.49
C ARG A 15 7.09 -15.22 -12.92
N HIS A 16 5.93 -15.81 -13.20
CA HIS A 16 5.26 -15.68 -14.49
C HIS A 16 4.47 -14.37 -14.62
N GLU A 17 4.22 -13.66 -13.52
CA GLU A 17 3.55 -12.37 -13.57
C GLU A 17 4.47 -11.25 -14.09
N PRO A 18 3.92 -10.24 -14.81
CA PRO A 18 4.71 -9.13 -15.30
C PRO A 18 5.42 -8.37 -14.16
N ARG A 19 6.72 -8.14 -14.29
CA ARG A 19 7.51 -7.39 -13.29
C ARG A 19 6.88 -6.04 -12.95
N LEU A 20 6.33 -5.34 -13.94
CA LEU A 20 5.66 -4.05 -13.74
C LEU A 20 4.49 -4.12 -12.74
N ALA A 21 3.79 -5.26 -12.66
CA ALA A 21 2.69 -5.45 -11.73
C ALA A 21 3.16 -5.74 -10.29
N LEU A 22 4.40 -6.24 -10.13
CA LEU A 22 4.92 -6.73 -8.86
C LEU A 22 5.90 -5.77 -8.19
N ASP A 23 6.75 -5.09 -8.98
CA ASP A 23 7.91 -4.35 -8.47
C ASP A 23 7.48 -3.06 -7.79
N GLY A 24 7.64 -3.02 -6.47
CA GLY A 24 7.37 -1.84 -5.66
C GLY A 24 8.61 -0.98 -5.42
N GLY A 25 9.73 -1.25 -6.10
CA GLY A 25 11.00 -0.56 -5.85
C GLY A 25 11.76 -1.14 -4.65
N PRO A 26 12.81 -0.45 -4.16
CA PRO A 26 13.78 -1.02 -3.23
C PRO A 26 13.21 -1.64 -1.95
N ASP A 27 12.12 -1.08 -1.44
CA ASP A 27 11.43 -1.52 -0.22
C ASP A 27 9.99 -1.97 -0.47
N GLY A 28 9.56 -2.01 -1.74
CA GLY A 28 8.21 -2.42 -2.13
C GLY A 28 7.13 -1.36 -1.89
N LEU A 29 7.49 -0.12 -1.53
CA LEU A 29 6.54 0.94 -1.20
C LEU A 29 6.41 2.06 -2.25
N GLY A 30 7.18 2.01 -3.33
CA GLY A 30 7.26 3.06 -4.35
C GLY A 30 5.92 3.36 -5.04
N VAL A 31 5.02 2.38 -5.16
CA VAL A 31 3.68 2.63 -5.69
C VAL A 31 2.84 3.47 -4.71
N TYR A 32 2.83 3.12 -3.43
CA TYR A 32 2.05 3.85 -2.42
C TYR A 32 2.56 5.30 -2.26
N ARG A 33 3.89 5.51 -2.28
CA ARG A 33 4.50 6.86 -2.25
C ARG A 33 4.00 7.77 -3.37
N ARG A 34 3.72 7.22 -4.54
CA ARG A 34 3.16 7.97 -5.68
C ARG A 34 1.64 8.11 -5.58
N LEU A 35 0.96 7.06 -5.12
CA LEU A 35 -0.49 6.97 -5.13
C LEU A 35 -1.16 7.87 -4.09
N VAL A 36 -0.67 7.90 -2.85
CA VAL A 36 -1.30 8.66 -1.75
C VAL A 36 -1.50 10.16 -2.08
N PRO A 37 -0.47 10.92 -2.52
CA PRO A 37 -0.65 12.34 -2.84
C PRO A 37 -1.55 12.55 -4.07
N GLN A 38 -1.59 11.60 -5.00
CA GLN A 38 -2.53 11.66 -6.12
C GLN A 38 -3.96 11.44 -5.65
N ALA A 39 -4.19 10.44 -4.79
CA ALA A 39 -5.51 10.13 -4.26
C ALA A 39 -6.15 11.32 -3.54
N ALA A 40 -5.38 12.09 -2.77
CA ALA A 40 -5.86 13.31 -2.11
C ALA A 40 -6.48 14.33 -3.09
N ARG A 41 -5.98 14.38 -4.34
CA ARG A 41 -6.46 15.30 -5.38
C ARG A 41 -7.76 14.85 -6.05
N PHE A 42 -8.13 13.57 -5.90
CA PHE A 42 -9.29 12.98 -6.57
C PHE A 42 -10.41 12.58 -5.60
N LEU A 43 -10.09 12.36 -4.33
CA LEU A 43 -11.07 11.97 -3.32
C LEU A 43 -11.86 13.19 -2.84
N ARG A 44 -13.17 13.01 -2.72
CA ARG A 44 -14.03 13.93 -1.96
C ARG A 44 -13.77 13.75 -0.46
N PRO A 45 -14.05 14.77 0.38
CA PRO A 45 -14.09 14.60 1.82
C PRO A 45 -14.91 13.37 2.23
N GLY A 46 -14.36 12.56 3.13
CA GLY A 46 -14.91 11.27 3.56
C GLY A 46 -14.62 10.08 2.63
N GLY A 47 -14.04 10.32 1.44
CA GLY A 47 -13.61 9.28 0.51
C GLY A 47 -12.48 8.42 1.08
N ARG A 48 -12.36 7.18 0.59
CA ARG A 48 -11.38 6.21 1.09
C ARG A 48 -10.40 5.75 0.02
N LEU A 49 -9.14 5.60 0.42
CA LEU A 49 -8.08 4.91 -0.29
C LEU A 49 -7.80 3.60 0.46
N LEU A 50 -8.00 2.46 -0.20
CA LEU A 50 -7.67 1.14 0.33
C LEU A 50 -6.42 0.64 -0.40
N MET A 51 -5.38 0.30 0.35
CA MET A 51 -4.13 -0.18 -0.22
C MET A 51 -3.81 -1.56 0.35
N GLU A 52 -3.81 -2.57 -0.51
CA GLU A 52 -3.35 -3.90 -0.14
C GLU A 52 -1.84 -3.93 0.05
N ILE A 53 -1.39 -4.59 1.11
CA ILE A 53 0.00 -4.63 1.56
C ILE A 53 0.45 -6.05 1.93
N ASP A 54 1.77 -6.25 1.94
CA ASP A 54 2.39 -7.34 2.68
C ASP A 54 2.39 -6.96 4.18
N PRO A 55 2.03 -7.88 5.11
CA PRO A 55 2.06 -7.59 6.54
C PRO A 55 3.42 -7.07 7.04
N ARG A 56 4.53 -7.49 6.42
CA ARG A 56 5.89 -7.03 6.75
C ARG A 56 6.09 -5.54 6.48
N GLN A 57 5.23 -4.92 5.67
CA GLN A 57 5.31 -3.53 5.24
C GLN A 57 4.25 -2.65 5.91
N ALA A 58 3.44 -3.19 6.84
CA ALA A 58 2.23 -2.53 7.29
C ALA A 58 2.47 -1.19 7.99
N ARG A 59 3.46 -1.16 8.89
CA ARG A 59 3.81 0.04 9.65
C ARG A 59 4.35 1.14 8.74
N GLU A 60 5.25 0.79 7.83
CA GLU A 60 5.86 1.72 6.89
C GLU A 60 4.86 2.19 5.85
N ALA A 61 3.95 1.33 5.38
CA ALA A 61 2.88 1.74 4.46
C ALA A 61 1.89 2.69 5.13
N LEU A 62 1.56 2.46 6.40
CA LEU A 62 0.68 3.34 7.17
C LEU A 62 1.29 4.74 7.35
N SER A 63 2.60 4.85 7.56
CA SER A 63 3.26 6.15 7.73
C SER A 63 3.30 7.00 6.44
N LEU A 64 3.00 6.41 5.28
CA LEU A 64 2.90 7.13 4.01
C LEU A 64 1.59 7.92 3.87
N VAL A 65 0.61 7.69 4.75
CA VAL A 65 -0.68 8.40 4.75
C VAL A 65 -0.63 9.53 5.78
N PRO A 66 -0.45 10.80 5.36
CA PRO A 66 -0.13 11.88 6.29
C PRO A 66 -1.35 12.38 7.07
N ALA A 67 -1.15 12.63 8.37
CA ALA A 67 -2.06 13.46 9.17
C ALA A 67 -1.76 14.96 8.97
N PRO A 68 -2.70 15.89 9.22
CA PRO A 68 -4.06 15.68 9.75
C PRO A 68 -5.12 15.34 8.69
N ASP A 69 -4.81 15.52 7.41
CA ASP A 69 -5.77 15.45 6.28
C ASP A 69 -6.37 14.05 6.07
N TRP A 70 -5.79 13.04 6.73
CA TRP A 70 -6.24 11.65 6.67
C TRP A 70 -6.54 11.08 8.06
N GLU A 71 -7.56 10.22 8.12
CA GLU A 71 -7.69 9.17 9.12
C GLU A 71 -7.05 7.91 8.56
N VAL A 72 -6.17 7.22 9.29
CA VAL A 72 -5.54 6.01 8.79
C VAL A 72 -5.59 4.88 9.82
N PHE A 73 -5.91 3.67 9.36
CA PHE A 73 -5.93 2.45 10.16
C PHE A 73 -5.60 1.22 9.29
N ILE A 74 -5.34 0.09 9.94
CA ILE A 74 -5.07 -1.19 9.29
C ILE A 74 -6.27 -2.11 9.48
N GLU A 75 -6.75 -2.70 8.38
CA GLU A 75 -7.72 -3.79 8.41
C GLU A 75 -7.03 -5.13 8.16
N ARG A 76 -7.51 -6.15 8.87
CA ARG A 76 -7.00 -7.52 8.76
C ARG A 76 -7.86 -8.34 7.80
N ASP A 77 -7.23 -9.29 7.11
CA ASP A 77 -7.96 -10.29 6.34
C ASP A 77 -8.62 -11.34 7.26
N LEU A 78 -9.37 -12.27 6.65
CA LEU A 78 -10.05 -13.36 7.36
C LEU A 78 -9.09 -14.33 8.09
N SER A 79 -7.80 -14.31 7.73
CA SER A 79 -6.73 -15.08 8.40
C SER A 79 -6.05 -14.29 9.52
N GLY A 80 -6.52 -13.07 9.81
CA GLY A 80 -5.99 -12.20 10.86
C GLY A 80 -4.71 -11.45 10.47
N LYS A 81 -4.29 -11.48 9.21
CA LYS A 81 -3.09 -10.78 8.75
C LYS A 81 -3.40 -9.33 8.39
N GLU A 82 -2.50 -8.42 8.72
CA GLU A 82 -2.57 -7.01 8.32
C GLU A 82 -2.51 -6.91 6.81
N ARG A 83 -3.63 -6.54 6.17
CA ARG A 83 -3.76 -6.66 4.72
C ARG A 83 -4.08 -5.37 4.02
N LEU A 84 -4.81 -4.46 4.67
CA LEU A 84 -5.19 -3.19 4.07
C LEU A 84 -4.74 -2.05 4.97
N VAL A 85 -4.02 -1.09 4.40
CA VAL A 85 -3.97 0.27 4.95
C VAL A 85 -5.17 1.02 4.38
N VAL A 86 -6.02 1.55 5.25
CA VAL A 86 -7.21 2.32 4.87
C VAL A 86 -7.00 3.77 5.28
N GLY A 87 -6.90 4.64 4.28
CA GLY A 87 -6.91 6.09 4.47
C GLY A 87 -8.30 6.65 4.18
N ARG A 88 -8.91 7.34 5.14
CA ARG A 88 -10.12 8.16 4.91
C ARG A 88 -9.69 9.62 4.83
N TYR A 89 -9.92 10.24 3.67
CA TYR A 89 -9.59 11.64 3.45
C TYR A 89 -10.56 12.54 4.22
N LYS A 90 -10.06 13.44 5.06
CA LYS A 90 -10.84 14.27 5.97
C LYS A 90 -11.22 15.64 5.40
N GLU A 91 -10.54 16.08 4.33
CA GLU A 91 -10.47 17.48 3.84
C GLU A 91 -9.18 18.17 4.32
N GLY A 92 -8.60 19.01 3.46
CA GLY A 92 -7.37 19.78 3.71
C GLY A 92 -7.60 21.27 3.46
#